data_AF-A0A2D9TPZ2-F1
#
_entry.id   AF-A0A2D9TPZ2-F1
#
_cell.length_a   1.000
_cell.length_b   1.000
_cell.length_c   1.000
_cell.angle_alpha   90.00
_cell.angle_beta   90.00
_cell.angle_gamma   90.00
#
_symmetry.space_group_name_H-M   'P 1'
#
loop_
_entity.id
_entity.type
_entity.pdbx_description
1 polymer ?
#
loop_
_entity_poly.entity_id
_entity_poly.type
_entity_poly.pdbx_seq_one_letter_code
_entity_poly.pdbx_strand_id
1 'polypeptide(L)'
;MGKQGADKFDLDTAAAGNTEVVRAKIRTMRALGIKGGIEDILITLDDQYHLIRLLKTNMEVFLYVVIDKKRGNLGMARSIAKKVEESLDLSSLAKSA
;
A
#
# COMPACT_ATOMS: atom_id res chain seq x y z
N MET A 1 2.21 -1.63 14.62
CA MET A 1 1.19 -1.78 13.55
C MET A 1 -0.18 -1.72 14.22
N GLY A 2 -1.04 -0.75 13.85
CA GLY A 2 -2.41 -0.67 14.36
C GLY A 2 -3.35 -1.47 13.46
N LYS A 3 -4.19 -2.34 14.05
CA LYS A 3 -5.15 -3.18 13.32
C LYS A 3 -6.57 -2.62 13.49
N GLN A 4 -7.34 -2.52 12.40
CA GLN A 4 -8.79 -2.28 12.45
C GLN A 4 -9.43 -2.97 11.23
N GLY A 5 -10.13 -4.10 11.44
CA GLY A 5 -10.81 -4.86 10.38
C GLY A 5 -11.03 -6.35 10.69
N ALA A 6 -12.15 -6.92 10.20
CA ALA A 6 -12.81 -8.16 10.63
C ALA A 6 -11.95 -9.45 10.65
N ASP A 7 -12.22 -10.30 11.66
CA ASP A 7 -11.50 -11.50 12.14
C ASP A 7 -11.19 -12.64 11.14
N LYS A 8 -11.38 -12.44 9.83
CA LYS A 8 -11.14 -13.46 8.79
C LYS A 8 -10.03 -13.13 7.79
N PHE A 9 -9.47 -11.93 7.83
CA PHE A 9 -8.38 -11.54 6.94
C PHE A 9 -7.08 -11.46 7.74
N ASP A 10 -6.12 -12.36 7.47
CA ASP A 10 -4.81 -12.33 8.12
C ASP A 10 -4.00 -11.15 7.60
N LEU A 11 -4.23 -10.01 8.24
CA LEU A 11 -3.56 -8.75 7.96
C LEU A 11 -2.05 -8.85 8.17
N ASP A 12 -1.56 -9.71 9.06
CA ASP A 12 -0.13 -9.84 9.33
C ASP A 12 0.57 -10.56 8.17
N THR A 13 0.01 -11.69 7.73
CA THR A 13 0.51 -12.41 6.56
C THR A 13 0.40 -11.55 5.30
N ALA A 14 -0.72 -10.86 5.12
CA ALA A 14 -0.90 -9.94 3.99
C ALA A 14 0.10 -8.78 4.02
N ALA A 15 0.37 -8.19 5.20
CA ALA A 15 1.35 -7.12 5.33
C ALA A 15 2.76 -7.60 4.99
N ALA A 16 3.17 -8.76 5.52
CA ALA A 16 4.48 -9.35 5.23
C ALA A 16 4.66 -9.65 3.74
N GLY A 17 3.68 -10.32 3.12
CA GLY A 17 3.73 -10.65 1.69
C GLY A 17 3.79 -9.40 0.80
N ASN A 18 2.94 -8.40 1.07
CA ASN A 18 2.93 -7.17 0.27
C ASN A 18 4.18 -6.30 0.47
N THR A 19 4.83 -6.38 1.64
CA THR A 19 6.12 -5.72 1.88
C THR A 19 7.19 -6.25 0.93
N GLU A 20 7.25 -7.56 0.71
CA GLU A 20 8.22 -8.16 -0.20
C GLU A 20 7.91 -7.82 -1.67
N VAL A 21 6.64 -7.69 -2.05
CA VAL A 21 6.24 -7.19 -3.38
C VAL A 21 6.77 -5.78 -3.62
N VAL A 22 6.56 -4.86 -2.67
CA VAL A 22 7.03 -3.46 -2.76
C VAL A 22 8.56 -3.43 -2.85
N ARG A 23 9.25 -4.14 -1.95
CA ARG A 23 10.72 -4.21 -1.93
C ARG A 23 11.30 -4.76 -3.23
N ALA A 24 10.72 -5.84 -3.76
CA ALA A 24 11.14 -6.42 -5.02
C ALA A 24 10.99 -5.41 -6.17
N LYS A 25 9.87 -4.68 -6.25
CA LYS A 25 9.66 -3.66 -7.28
C LYS A 25 10.67 -2.51 -7.17
N ILE A 26 10.95 -2.02 -5.97
CA ILE A 26 11.95 -0.97 -5.73
C ILE A 26 13.34 -1.42 -6.19
N ARG A 27 13.76 -2.66 -5.85
CA ARG A 27 15.03 -3.22 -6.31
C ARG A 27 15.10 -3.28 -7.85
N THR A 28 14.03 -3.74 -8.50
CA THR A 28 13.95 -3.81 -9.96
C THR A 28 14.01 -2.43 -10.60
N MET A 29 13.31 -1.43 -10.05
CA MET A 29 13.39 -0.05 -10.55
C MET A 29 14.82 0.49 -10.48
N ARG A 30 15.52 0.22 -9.37
CA ARG A 30 16.93 0.60 -9.21
C ARG A 30 17.82 -0.09 -10.23
N ALA A 31 17.65 -1.39 -10.45
CA ALA A 31 18.42 -2.16 -11.43
C ALA A 31 18.19 -1.67 -12.87
N LEU A 32 16.97 -1.24 -13.20
CA LEU A 32 16.59 -0.70 -14.51
C LEU A 32 16.89 0.80 -14.68
N GLY A 33 17.41 1.48 -13.64
CA GLY A 33 17.65 2.92 -13.68
C GLY A 33 16.39 3.80 -13.77
N ILE A 34 15.21 3.26 -13.40
CA ILE A 34 13.94 4.00 -13.41
C ILE A 34 13.98 5.02 -12.28
N LYS A 35 13.87 6.30 -12.63
CA LYS A 35 13.83 7.42 -11.68
C LYS A 35 12.40 7.65 -11.18
N GLY A 36 12.28 8.22 -9.98
CA GLY A 36 10.99 8.51 -9.34
C GLY A 36 10.58 7.45 -8.31
N GLY A 37 9.40 7.63 -7.70
CA GLY A 37 8.83 6.74 -6.70
C GLY A 37 7.62 5.97 -7.23
N ILE A 38 7.20 4.95 -6.48
CA ILE A 38 5.94 4.25 -6.73
C ILE A 38 4.82 5.07 -6.07
N GLU A 39 3.83 5.51 -6.84
CA GLU A 39 2.65 6.16 -6.25
C GLU A 39 1.70 5.14 -5.61
N ASP A 40 1.28 4.16 -6.40
CA ASP A 40 0.53 3.01 -5.93
C ASP A 40 0.85 1.76 -6.77
N ILE A 41 0.51 0.60 -6.22
CA ILE A 41 0.52 -0.69 -6.90
C ILE A 41 -0.92 -1.20 -6.87
N LEU A 42 -1.47 -1.49 -8.05
CA LEU A 42 -2.76 -2.15 -8.19
C LEU A 42 -2.52 -3.60 -8.63
N ILE A 43 -2.96 -4.54 -7.80
CA ILE A 43 -3.04 -5.96 -8.14
C ILE A 43 -4.52 -6.29 -8.34
N THR A 44 -4.85 -6.83 -9.52
CA THR A 44 -6.22 -7.22 -9.86
C THR A 44 -6.36 -8.73 -9.76
N LEU A 45 -7.25 -9.19 -8.89
CA LEU A 45 -7.66 -10.58 -8.76
C LEU A 45 -9.03 -10.78 -9.43
N ASP A 46 -9.55 -12.00 -9.41
CA ASP A 46 -10.84 -12.32 -10.04
C ASP A 46 -11.99 -11.54 -9.40
N ASP A 47 -12.05 -11.53 -8.07
CA ASP A 47 -13.10 -10.93 -7.25
C ASP A 47 -12.68 -9.64 -6.53
N GLN A 48 -11.38 -9.33 -6.48
CA GLN A 48 -10.83 -8.25 -5.66
C GLN A 48 -9.83 -7.36 -6.42
N TYR A 49 -9.80 -6.08 -6.07
CA TYR A 49 -8.65 -5.21 -6.30
C TYR A 49 -7.87 -5.06 -5.00
N HIS A 50 -6.56 -5.22 -5.07
CA HIS A 50 -5.62 -4.97 -3.99
C HIS A 50 -4.84 -3.71 -4.36
N LEU A 51 -5.01 -2.66 -3.56
CA LEU A 51 -4.35 -1.37 -3.75
C LEU A 51 -3.33 -1.16 -2.63
N ILE A 52 -2.07 -0.97 -3.02
CA ILE A 52 -0.97 -0.61 -2.13
C ILE A 52 -0.59 0.84 -2.42
N ARG A 53 -0.81 1.76 -1.48
CA ARG A 53 -0.47 3.18 -1.60
C ARG A 53 0.75 3.48 -0.73
N LEU A 54 1.88 3.83 -1.34
CA LEU A 54 3.08 4.17 -0.57
C LEU A 54 2.93 5.57 0.04
N LEU A 55 3.46 5.76 1.24
CA LEU A 55 3.57 7.08 1.84
C LEU A 55 4.74 7.82 1.20
N LYS A 56 4.52 9.08 0.81
CA LYS A 56 5.61 9.93 0.30
C LYS A 56 6.68 10.24 1.34
N THR A 57 6.30 10.24 2.61
CA THR A 57 7.17 10.54 3.76
C THR A 57 8.06 9.36 4.15
N ASN A 58 7.59 8.12 3.94
CA ASN A 58 8.35 6.91 4.19
C ASN A 58 7.93 5.80 3.22
N MET A 59 8.79 5.50 2.24
CA MET A 59 8.52 4.50 1.20
C MET A 59 8.50 3.05 1.73
N GLU A 60 8.87 2.83 2.99
CA GLU A 60 8.76 1.52 3.66
C GLU A 60 7.41 1.33 4.34
N VAL A 61 6.60 2.39 4.46
CA VAL A 61 5.24 2.34 4.98
C VAL A 61 4.25 2.55 3.85
N PHE A 62 3.20 1.73 3.83
CA PHE A 62 2.15 1.81 2.83
C PHE A 62 0.77 1.52 3.43
N LEU A 63 -0.26 2.05 2.78
CA LEU A 63 -1.65 1.66 3.01
C LEU A 63 -1.97 0.46 2.13
N TYR A 64 -2.64 -0.54 2.69
CA TYR A 64 -3.12 -1.71 1.96
C TYR A 64 -4.64 -1.75 2.01
N VAL A 65 -5.28 -1.70 0.85
CA VAL A 65 -6.73 -1.64 0.69
C VAL A 65 -7.20 -2.78 -0.20
N VAL A 66 -8.11 -3.60 0.32
CA VAL A 66 -8.78 -4.66 -0.43
C VAL A 66 -10.18 -4.19 -0.82
N ILE A 67 -10.52 -4.27 -2.09
CA ILE A 67 -11.77 -3.76 -2.67
C ILE A 67 -12.46 -4.90 -3.39
N ASP A 68 -13.71 -5.21 -3.02
CA ASP A 68 -14.56 -6.13 -3.79
C ASP A 68 -14.85 -5.54 -5.18
N LYS A 69 -14.58 -6.29 -6.26
CA LYS A 69 -14.73 -5.81 -7.65
C LYS A 69 -16.19 -5.61 -8.07
N LYS A 70 -17.12 -6.34 -7.47
CA LYS A 70 -18.55 -6.27 -7.81
C LYS A 70 -19.23 -5.09 -7.12
N ARG A 71 -18.76 -4.72 -5.93
CA ARG A 71 -19.42 -3.74 -5.06
C ARG A 71 -18.64 -2.44 -4.91
N GLY A 72 -17.32 -2.47 -5.05
CA GLY A 72 -16.44 -1.35 -4.79
C GLY A 72 -16.18 -0.47 -6.01
N ASN A 73 -15.90 0.81 -5.75
CA ASN A 73 -15.46 1.76 -6.77
C ASN A 73 -13.96 2.03 -6.62
N LEU A 74 -13.16 1.52 -7.56
CA LEU A 74 -11.69 1.65 -7.55
C LEU A 74 -11.23 3.11 -7.59
N GLY A 75 -11.88 3.97 -8.38
CA GLY A 75 -11.51 5.39 -8.50
C GLY A 75 -11.73 6.14 -7.19
N MET A 76 -12.85 5.85 -6.51
CA MET A 76 -13.13 6.39 -5.18
C MET A 76 -12.14 5.86 -4.14
N ALA A 77 -11.83 4.56 -4.17
CA ALA A 77 -10.85 3.97 -3.26
C ALA A 77 -9.46 4.59 -3.41
N ARG A 78 -8.97 4.81 -4.65
CA ARG A 78 -7.70 5.51 -4.90
C ARG A 78 -7.73 6.95 -4.38
N SER A 79 -8.84 7.65 -4.58
CA SER A 79 -8.99 9.03 -4.11
C SER A 79 -8.99 9.13 -2.58
N ILE A 80 -9.66 8.21 -1.89
CA ILE A 80 -9.68 8.14 -0.43
C ILE A 80 -8.30 7.74 0.11
N ALA A 81 -7.67 6.70 -0.46
CA ALA A 81 -6.34 6.25 -0.05
C ALA A 81 -5.30 7.37 -0.17
N LYS A 82 -5.35 8.16 -1.25
CA LYS A 82 -4.49 9.34 -1.41
C LYS A 82 -4.73 10.39 -0.32
N LYS A 83 -6.00 10.72 -0.03
CA LYS A 83 -6.32 11.69 1.03
C LYS A 83 -5.86 11.21 2.41
N VAL A 84 -6.04 9.92 2.71
CA VAL A 84 -5.56 9.31 3.95
C VAL A 84 -4.04 9.37 4.02
N GLU A 85 -3.33 8.99 2.95
CA GLU A 85 -1.87 9.08 2.86
C GLU A 85 -1.38 10.51 3.11
N GLU A 86 -2.00 11.51 2.49
CA GLU A 86 -1.66 12.93 2.68
C GLU A 86 -1.94 13.44 4.10
N SER A 87 -2.90 12.84 4.82
CA SER A 87 -3.23 13.20 6.20
C SER A 87 -2.32 12.52 7.25
N LEU A 88 -1.58 11.49 6.85
CA LEU A 88 -0.73 10.72 7.75
C LEU A 88 0.65 11.37 7.87
N ASP A 89 0.86 12.13 8.94
CA ASP A 89 2.20 12.56 9.35
C ASP A 89 2.85 11.49 10.24
N LEU A 90 3.67 10.64 9.61
CA LEU A 90 4.49 9.65 10.32
C LEU A 90 5.94 10.09 10.48
N SER A 91 6.25 11.39 10.31
CA SER A 91 7.61 11.92 10.50
C SER A 91 8.17 11.67 11.91
N SER A 92 7.29 11.46 12.89
CA SER A 92 7.64 11.11 14.27
C SER A 92 8.07 9.65 14.46
N LEU A 93 7.65 8.73 13.59
CA LEU A 93 8.02 7.30 13.66
C LEU A 93 9.36 7.00 12.99
N ALA A 94 9.83 7.87 12.09
CA ALA A 94 11.10 7.72 11.38
C ALA A 94 12.34 8.08 12.23
N LYS A 95 12.15 8.64 13.43
CA LYS A 95 13.25 9.07 14.32
C LYS A 95 13.77 7.99 15.27
N SER A 96 13.20 6.79 15.24
CA SER A 96 13.46 5.72 16.22
C SER A 96 14.06 4.45 15.60
N ALA A 97 14.51 4.51 14.34
CA ALA A 97 15.17 3.40 13.65
C ALA A 97 16.62 3.76 13.30
#